data_AF-A0A821VDQ4-F1
#
_entry.id   AF-A0A821VDQ4-F1
#
_cell.length_a   1.000
_cell.length_b   1.000
_cell.length_c   1.000
_cell.angle_alpha   90.00
_cell.angle_beta   90.00
_cell.angle_gamma   90.00
#
_symmetry.space_group_name_H-M   'P 1'
#
loop_
_entity.id
_entity.type
_entity.pdbx_description
1 polymer ?
#
loop_
_entity_poly.entity_id
_entity_poly.type
_entity_poly.pdbx_seq_one_letter_code
_entity_poly.pdbx_strand_id
1 'polypeptide(L)'
;MLTAPLPNGTAHIPSIINARRLYESCVNETAIESESINALLSFVNTELGGWPILQGSSWNVSSFNFSRLLLKLRQYSHNILYGCGTSADDKNSSVYFILLIK
;
A
#
# COMPACT_ATOMS: atom_id res chain seq x y z
N MET A 1 22.45 11.67 -5.43
CA MET A 1 22.68 10.54 -6.35
C MET A 1 21.52 10.32 -7.34
N LEU A 2 20.25 10.60 -7.01
CA LEU A 2 19.12 10.43 -7.95
C LEU A 2 18.77 11.68 -8.79
N THR A 3 19.32 12.84 -8.43
CA THR A 3 19.08 14.13 -9.12
C THR A 3 20.03 14.38 -10.30
N ALA A 4 21.03 13.52 -10.52
CA ALA A 4 21.95 13.68 -11.63
C ALA A 4 21.27 13.27 -12.95
N PRO A 5 21.46 14.05 -14.05
CA PRO A 5 21.01 13.65 -15.37
C PRO A 5 21.64 12.29 -15.73
N LEU A 6 20.86 11.39 -16.33
CA LEU A 6 21.43 10.14 -16.83
C LEU A 6 22.43 10.47 -17.94
N PRO A 7 23.59 9.78 -17.99
CA PRO A 7 24.52 9.97 -19.08
C PRO A 7 23.81 9.68 -20.40
N ASN A 8 24.02 10.60 -21.35
CA ASN A 8 23.38 10.61 -22.65
C ASN A 8 23.85 9.36 -23.41
N GLY A 9 23.04 8.30 -23.41
CA GLY A 9 23.44 6.97 -23.90
C GLY A 9 22.90 5.78 -23.09
N THR A 10 22.26 6.01 -21.93
CA THR A 10 21.48 4.94 -21.29
C THR A 10 20.21 4.70 -22.10
N ALA A 11 20.17 3.57 -22.83
CA ALA A 11 18.92 2.99 -23.30
C ALA A 11 17.91 3.04 -22.15
N HIS A 12 16.67 3.46 -22.43
CA HIS A 12 15.64 3.82 -21.47
C HIS A 12 15.29 2.64 -20.52
N ILE A 13 16.10 2.41 -19.47
CA ILE A 13 15.95 1.27 -18.55
C ILE A 13 14.70 1.51 -17.70
N PRO A 14 13.63 0.70 -17.83
CA PRO A 14 12.36 0.97 -17.15
C PRO A 14 12.48 1.03 -15.63
N SER A 15 13.37 0.23 -15.03
CA SER A 15 13.61 0.21 -13.59
C SER A 15 14.17 1.54 -13.06
N ILE A 16 15.13 2.14 -13.76
CA ILE A 16 15.73 3.43 -13.39
C ILE A 16 14.69 4.55 -13.48
N ILE A 17 13.83 4.48 -14.49
CA ILE A 17 12.83 5.51 -14.75
C ILE A 17 11.68 5.43 -13.75
N ASN A 18 11.24 4.23 -13.42
CA ASN A 18 10.24 4.03 -12.36
C ASN A 18 10.79 4.47 -11.00
N ALA A 19 12.06 4.16 -10.68
CA ALA A 19 12.70 4.61 -9.46
C ALA A 19 12.78 6.15 -9.39
N ARG A 20 13.12 6.82 -10.50
CA ARG A 20 13.10 8.29 -10.59
C ARG A 20 11.70 8.85 -10.40
N ARG A 21 10.70 8.35 -11.14
CA ARG A 21 9.31 8.82 -11.04
C ARG A 21 8.76 8.67 -9.62
N LEU A 22 9.06 7.54 -8.98
CA LEU A 22 8.71 7.32 -7.59
C LEU A 22 9.34 8.39 -6.69
N TYR A 23 10.66 8.59 -6.81
CA TYR A 23 11.37 9.62 -6.04
C TYR A 23 10.76 11.02 -6.25
N GLU A 24 10.59 11.44 -7.50
CA GLU A 24 10.01 12.74 -7.86
C GLU A 24 8.60 12.93 -7.30
N SER A 25 7.78 11.87 -7.31
CA SER A 25 6.44 11.91 -6.72
C SER A 25 6.46 12.02 -5.19
N CYS A 26 7.46 11.44 -4.52
CA CYS A 26 7.58 11.47 -3.06
C CYS A 26 8.12 12.80 -2.53
N VAL A 27 8.97 13.50 -3.29
CA VAL A 27 9.58 14.77 -2.84
C VAL A 27 8.77 16.00 -3.22
N ASN A 28 7.78 15.87 -4.10
CA ASN A 28 6.93 16.98 -4.52
C ASN A 28 5.81 17.23 -3.48
N GLU A 29 6.17 17.88 -2.37
CA GLU A 29 5.26 18.17 -1.26
C GLU A 29 4.03 18.97 -1.69
N THR A 30 4.20 19.97 -2.56
CA THR A 30 3.07 20.79 -3.05
C THR A 30 1.99 19.96 -3.73
N ALA A 31 2.38 18.98 -4.54
CA ALA A 31 1.43 18.07 -5.17
C ALA A 31 0.74 17.18 -4.14
N ILE A 32 1.48 16.65 -3.16
CA ILE A 32 0.94 15.80 -2.09
C ILE A 32 -0.08 16.58 -1.25
N GLU A 33 0.24 17.80 -0.83
CA GLU A 33 -0.61 18.62 0.03
C GLU A 33 -1.92 19.04 -0.66
N SER A 34 -1.88 19.26 -1.99
CA SER A 34 -3.08 19.68 -2.73
C SER A 34 -4.21 18.64 -2.75
N GLU A 35 -3.92 17.35 -2.57
CA GLU A 35 -4.91 16.27 -2.80
C GLU A 35 -4.88 15.10 -1.79
N SER A 36 -3.89 15.02 -0.91
CA SER A 36 -3.66 13.87 -0.02
C SER A 36 -4.87 13.46 0.83
N ILE A 37 -5.54 14.42 1.48
CA ILE A 37 -6.68 14.13 2.36
C ILE A 37 -7.87 13.59 1.57
N ASN A 38 -8.15 14.15 0.39
CA ASN A 38 -9.30 13.77 -0.43
C ASN A 38 -9.11 12.39 -1.04
N ALA A 39 -7.90 12.10 -1.53
CA ALA A 39 -7.55 10.77 -2.03
C ALA A 39 -7.71 9.70 -0.95
N LEU A 40 -7.23 9.97 0.27
CA LEU A 40 -7.37 9.04 1.39
C LEU A 40 -8.84 8.84 1.79
N LEU A 41 -9.61 9.92 1.95
CA LEU A 41 -11.02 9.82 2.32
C LEU A 41 -11.84 9.09 1.25
N SER A 42 -11.58 9.36 -0.02
CA SER A 42 -12.21 8.64 -1.14
C SER A 42 -11.92 7.14 -1.02
N PHE A 43 -10.65 6.77 -0.90
CA PHE A 43 -10.23 5.38 -0.74
C PHE A 43 -10.87 4.69 0.47
N VAL A 44 -10.87 5.32 1.64
CA VAL A 44 -11.49 4.76 2.86
C VAL A 44 -12.98 4.52 2.64
N ASN A 45 -13.68 5.47 2.02
CA ASN A 45 -15.12 5.37 1.82
C ASN A 45 -15.50 4.36 0.72
N THR A 46 -14.78 4.32 -0.40
CA THR A 46 -15.12 3.44 -1.54
C THR A 46 -14.58 2.03 -1.37
N GLU A 47 -13.33 1.90 -0.90
CA GLU A 47 -12.67 0.60 -0.80
C GLU A 47 -12.87 -0.05 0.57
N LEU A 48 -12.75 0.68 1.66
CA LEU A 48 -12.75 0.07 3.00
C LEU A 48 -14.14 0.00 3.65
N GLY A 49 -15.15 0.64 3.06
CA GLY A 49 -16.50 0.71 3.62
C GLY A 49 -16.64 1.78 4.70
N GLY A 50 -15.78 2.79 4.67
CA GLY A 50 -15.81 3.91 5.59
C GLY A 50 -15.03 3.69 6.89
N TRP A 51 -15.06 4.70 7.75
CA TRP A 51 -14.43 4.68 9.06
C TRP A 51 -15.41 5.23 10.11
N PRO A 52 -15.88 4.40 11.07
CA PRO A 52 -16.87 4.79 12.06
C PRO A 52 -16.58 6.11 12.79
N ILE A 53 -15.32 6.40 13.13
CA ILE A 53 -14.94 7.61 13.86
C ILE A 53 -15.13 8.90 13.03
N LEU A 54 -15.01 8.80 11.71
CA LEU A 54 -15.16 9.95 10.81
C LEU A 54 -16.61 10.19 10.42
N GLN A 55 -17.41 9.12 10.34
CA GLN A 55 -18.79 9.17 9.85
C GLN A 55 -19.84 9.20 10.97
N GLY A 56 -19.49 8.81 12.19
CA GLY A 56 -20.38 8.80 13.33
C GLY A 56 -21.67 8.01 13.06
N SER A 57 -22.82 8.65 13.30
CA SER A 57 -24.14 8.04 13.10
C SER A 57 -24.48 7.75 11.63
N SER A 58 -23.79 8.36 10.67
CA SER A 58 -23.99 8.08 9.24
C SER A 58 -23.31 6.77 8.79
N TRP A 59 -22.47 6.17 9.62
CA TRP A 59 -21.81 4.92 9.29
C TRP A 59 -22.77 3.74 9.39
N ASN A 60 -22.92 3.01 8.28
CA ASN A 60 -23.87 1.91 8.19
C ASN A 60 -23.32 0.60 8.78
N VAL A 61 -23.52 0.42 10.08
CA VAL A 61 -23.15 -0.79 10.84
C VAL A 61 -23.71 -2.07 10.19
N SER A 62 -24.93 -2.04 9.65
CA SER A 62 -25.58 -3.23 9.08
C SER A 62 -24.88 -3.78 7.84
N SER A 63 -24.14 -2.93 7.14
CA SER A 63 -23.37 -3.31 5.94
C SER A 63 -21.94 -3.76 6.25
N PHE A 64 -21.50 -3.63 7.49
CA PHE A 64 -20.12 -3.91 7.88
C PHE A 64 -19.82 -5.39 7.92
N ASN A 65 -18.73 -5.80 7.27
CA ASN A 65 -18.19 -7.15 7.34
C ASN A 65 -16.70 -7.08 7.67
N PHE A 66 -16.37 -7.46 8.91
CA PHE A 66 -15.01 -7.40 9.41
C PHE A 66 -14.03 -8.25 8.59
N SER A 67 -14.40 -9.48 8.23
CA SER A 67 -13.58 -10.38 7.43
C SER A 67 -13.27 -9.79 6.05
N ARG A 68 -14.26 -9.16 5.41
CA ARG A 68 -14.07 -8.50 4.11
C ARG A 68 -13.14 -7.30 4.22
N LEU A 69 -13.25 -6.51 5.29
CA LEU A 69 -12.33 -5.41 5.56
C LEU A 69 -10.90 -5.93 5.72
N LEU A 70 -10.68 -6.97 6.54
CA LEU A 70 -9.35 -7.55 6.73
C LEU A 70 -8.74 -8.08 5.42
N LEU A 71 -9.53 -8.73 4.57
CA LEU A 71 -9.08 -9.21 3.26
C LEU A 71 -8.69 -8.06 2.32
N LYS A 72 -9.42 -6.95 2.34
CA LYS A 72 -9.06 -5.75 1.57
C LYS A 72 -7.79 -5.11 2.11
N LEU A 73 -7.72 -4.89 3.42
CA LEU A 73 -6.54 -4.30 4.06
C LEU A 73 -5.26 -5.12 3.82
N ARG A 74 -5.38 -6.45 3.73
CA ARG A 74 -4.26 -7.34 3.40
C ARG A 74 -3.62 -7.08 2.03
N GLN A 75 -4.33 -6.45 1.10
CA GLN A 75 -3.78 -6.08 -0.21
C GLN A 75 -2.83 -4.87 -0.12
N TYR A 76 -2.95 -4.07 0.95
CA TYR A 76 -2.21 -2.82 1.14
C TYR A 76 -1.16 -2.93 2.25
N SER A 77 -1.34 -3.85 3.20
CA SER A 77 -0.38 -4.09 4.28
C SER A 77 -0.32 -5.57 4.64
N HIS A 78 0.89 -6.05 4.91
CA HIS A 78 1.14 -7.41 5.39
C HIS A 78 0.87 -7.58 6.89
N ASN A 79 0.75 -6.48 7.64
CA ASN A 79 0.61 -6.46 9.10
C ASN A 79 -0.64 -5.63 9.47
N ILE A 80 -1.78 -6.29 9.66
CA ILE A 80 -3.01 -5.65 10.13
C ILE A 80 -3.35 -6.10 11.55
N LEU A 81 -3.54 -7.41 11.73
CA LEU A 81 -3.71 -8.05 13.06
C LEU A 81 -2.59 -9.04 13.35
N TYR A 82 -2.18 -9.76 12.31
CA TYR A 82 -1.03 -10.66 12.31
C TYR A 82 -0.22 -10.32 11.07
N GLY A 83 1.10 -10.39 11.18
CA GLY A 83 1.96 -10.39 10.02
C GLY A 83 1.76 -11.66 9.23
N CYS A 84 1.49 -11.54 7.94
CA CYS A 84 1.33 -12.71 7.08
C CYS A 84 2.30 -12.62 5.91
N GLY A 85 3.16 -13.63 5.78
CA GLY A 85 4.15 -13.70 4.72
C GLY A 85 4.34 -15.12 4.22
N THR A 86 5.32 -15.27 3.34
CA THR A 86 5.80 -16.58 2.89
C THR A 86 7.25 -16.73 3.29
N SER A 87 7.62 -17.92 3.75
CA SER A 87 9.00 -18.28 4.05
C SER A 87 9.30 -19.65 3.44
N ALA A 88 10.57 -19.88 3.12
CA ALA A 88 11.04 -21.21 2.78
C ALA A 88 10.92 -22.10 4.02
N ASP A 89 10.58 -23.39 3.82
CA ASP A 89 10.55 -24.38 4.90
C ASP A 89 11.99 -24.66 5.38
N ASP A 90 12.22 -24.49 6.67
CA ASP A 90 13.52 -24.73 7.31
C ASP A 90 14.00 -26.18 7.11
N LYS A 91 13.06 -27.13 6.92
CA LYS A 91 13.35 -28.54 6.63
C LYS A 91 13.51 -28.83 5.14
N ASN A 92 12.96 -27.99 4.27
CA ASN A 92 13.06 -28.13 2.82
C ASN A 92 12.99 -26.76 2.12
N SER A 93 14.16 -26.17 1.85
CA SER A 93 14.26 -24.83 1.28
C SER A 93 13.74 -24.69 -0.15
N SER A 94 13.37 -25.79 -0.82
CA SER A 94 12.72 -25.77 -2.13
C SER A 94 11.20 -25.61 -2.04
N VAL A 95 10.61 -25.66 -0.84
CA VAL A 95 9.18 -25.52 -0.59
C VAL A 95 8.92 -24.28 0.27
N TYR A 96 7.79 -23.61 0.04
CA TYR A 96 7.36 -22.43 0.79
C TYR A 96 6.10 -22.71 1.59
N PHE A 97 5.99 -22.10 2.77
CA PHE A 97 4.79 -22.14 3.60
C PHE A 97 4.36 -20.72 4.01
N ILE A 98 3.09 -20.58 4.41
CA ILE A 98 2.55 -19.32 4.93
C ILE A 98 2.95 -19.20 6.38
N LEU A 99 3.62 -18.10 6.73
CA LEU A 99 3.99 -17.76 8.10
C LEU A 99 3.02 -16.70 8.64
N LEU A 100 2.54 -16.93 9.87
CA LEU A 100 1.84 -15.94 10.67
C LEU A 100 2.75 -15.48 11.80
N ILE A 101 3.05 -14.19 11.81
CA ILE A 101 3.90 -13.52 12.81
C ILE A 101 2.98 -12.70 13.71
N LYS A 102 3.13 -12.85 15.02
CA LYS A 102 2.36 -12.11 16.03
C LYS A 102 2.91 -10.69 16.20
#